data_AF-A0A7W3VFZ5-F1
#
_entry.id   AF-A0A7W3VFZ5-F1
#
_cell.length_a   1.000
_cell.length_b   1.000
_cell.length_c   1.000
_cell.angle_alpha   90.00
_cell.angle_beta   90.00
_cell.angle_gamma   90.00
#
_symmetry.space_group_name_H-M   'P 1'
#
loop_
_entity.id
_entity.type
_entity.pdbx_description
1 polymer ?
#
loop_
_entity_poly.entity_id
_entity_poly.type
_entity_poly.pdbx_seq_one_letter_code
_entity_poly.pdbx_strand_id
1 'polypeptide(L)'
;MKHILFTFLMAALLCSCQQDKAKPNPFIEESKMEDILYDVTLLYGAQNTNSFAIDTVKSIQMSDIFKKYDIDSLAFVENSRYYIALKKGVYFDMQMRVMNRLKKEQEKLEKDFPQTDERIDLLKKSDSLVEKPTIEEAELQPISTVDTNADKLELLKKNKQAKQKTSVEKKEKFQLANKKKILELL
;
A
#
# COMPACT_ATOMS: atom_id res chain seq x y z
N MET A 1 14.77 -47.65 -8.08
CA MET A 1 14.16 -46.51 -8.80
C MET A 1 13.59 -45.44 -7.84
N LYS A 2 12.44 -45.64 -7.18
CA LYS A 2 11.76 -44.58 -6.39
C LYS A 2 12.64 -43.88 -5.35
N HIS A 3 13.43 -44.63 -4.56
CA HIS A 3 14.31 -44.06 -3.53
C HIS A 3 15.47 -43.22 -4.10
N ILE A 4 15.98 -43.56 -5.29
CA ILE A 4 17.07 -42.82 -5.96
C ILE A 4 16.55 -41.48 -6.48
N LEU A 5 15.31 -41.45 -6.99
CA LEU A 5 14.66 -40.19 -7.38
C LEU A 5 14.43 -39.30 -6.14
N PHE A 6 14.05 -39.89 -5.01
CA PHE A 6 13.84 -39.14 -3.76
C PHE A 6 15.15 -38.58 -3.19
N THR A 7 16.25 -39.35 -3.20
CA THR A 7 17.57 -38.83 -2.75
C THR A 7 18.13 -37.79 -3.70
N PHE A 8 17.96 -37.94 -5.01
CA PHE A 8 18.35 -36.91 -5.99
C PHE A 8 17.55 -35.62 -5.82
N LEU A 9 16.23 -35.72 -5.61
CA LEU A 9 15.38 -34.58 -5.30
C LEU A 9 15.83 -33.87 -4.01
N MET A 10 16.09 -34.62 -2.94
CA MET A 10 16.57 -34.08 -1.67
C MET A 10 17.95 -33.40 -1.81
N ALA A 11 18.86 -33.97 -2.60
CA ALA A 11 20.16 -33.38 -2.88
C ALA A 11 20.05 -32.08 -3.72
N ALA A 12 19.12 -32.02 -4.67
CA ALA A 12 18.87 -30.82 -5.47
C ALA A 12 18.37 -29.64 -4.61
N LEU A 13 17.58 -29.89 -3.56
CA LEU A 13 17.16 -28.84 -2.61
C LEU A 13 18.35 -28.23 -1.83
N LEU A 14 19.41 -28.99 -1.58
CA LEU A 14 20.60 -28.52 -0.86
C LEU A 14 21.58 -27.73 -1.74
N CYS A 15 21.45 -27.80 -3.07
CA CYS A 15 22.34 -27.12 -4.01
C CYS A 15 21.81 -25.75 -4.48
N SER A 16 21.14 -25.00 -3.59
CA SER A 16 20.77 -23.61 -3.84
C SER A 16 22.00 -22.70 -3.66
N CYS A 17 22.84 -22.63 -4.69
CA CYS A 17 24.05 -21.82 -4.66
C CYS A 17 23.69 -20.32 -4.70
N GLN A 18 23.84 -19.61 -3.57
CA GLN A 18 23.85 -18.15 -3.56
C GLN A 18 25.10 -17.65 -4.29
N GLN A 19 25.00 -17.48 -5.61
CA GLN A 19 25.98 -16.71 -6.37
C GLN A 19 26.01 -15.27 -5.87
N ASP A 20 27.18 -14.82 -5.42
CA ASP A 20 27.46 -13.41 -5.14
C ASP A 20 27.09 -12.56 -6.37
N LYS A 21 26.31 -11.50 -6.14
CA LYS A 21 25.77 -10.69 -7.24
C LYS A 21 26.85 -9.73 -7.75
N ALA A 22 27.18 -9.87 -9.03
CA ALA A 22 28.00 -8.91 -9.74
C ALA A 22 27.40 -7.49 -9.62
N LYS A 23 28.26 -6.48 -9.53
CA LYS A 23 27.84 -5.07 -9.54
C LYS A 23 27.20 -4.76 -10.90
N PRO A 24 25.93 -4.30 -10.96
CA PRO A 24 25.23 -4.06 -12.21
C PRO A 24 25.82 -2.85 -12.96
N ASN A 25 25.53 -2.76 -14.26
CA ASN A 25 25.93 -1.67 -15.14
C ASN A 25 24.74 -1.26 -16.03
N PRO A 26 24.18 -0.04 -15.90
CA PRO A 26 24.67 1.07 -15.08
C PRO A 26 24.48 0.84 -13.58
N PHE A 27 25.45 1.32 -12.80
CA PHE A 27 25.37 1.29 -11.34
C PHE A 27 24.70 2.56 -10.80
N ILE A 28 23.83 2.39 -9.82
CA ILE A 28 23.18 3.48 -9.08
C ILE A 28 23.83 3.52 -7.69
N GLU A 29 24.53 4.60 -7.38
CA GLU A 29 25.16 4.82 -6.06
C GLU A 29 24.11 4.91 -4.93
N GLU A 30 24.51 4.60 -3.69
CA GLU A 30 23.59 4.38 -2.56
C GLU A 30 22.72 5.61 -2.26
N SER A 31 23.31 6.81 -2.30
CA SER A 31 22.59 8.08 -2.13
C SER A 31 21.56 8.33 -3.24
N LYS A 32 21.92 8.05 -4.50
CA LYS A 32 20.99 8.16 -5.64
C LYS A 32 19.85 7.16 -5.52
N MET A 33 20.13 5.92 -5.06
CA MET A 33 19.10 4.92 -4.78
C MET A 33 18.18 5.34 -3.63
N GLU A 34 18.71 5.96 -2.57
CA GLU A 34 17.90 6.50 -1.47
C GLU A 34 16.93 7.60 -1.94
N ASP A 35 17.39 8.53 -2.77
CA ASP A 35 16.54 9.56 -3.37
C ASP A 35 15.47 8.96 -4.30
N ILE A 36 15.80 7.95 -5.11
CA ILE A 36 14.83 7.21 -5.94
C ILE A 36 13.78 6.54 -5.04
N LEU A 37 14.20 5.84 -3.99
CA LEU A 37 13.29 5.16 -3.05
C LEU A 37 12.37 6.14 -2.31
N TYR A 38 12.85 7.35 -2.00
CA TYR A 38 12.04 8.43 -1.42
C TYR A 38 10.91 8.85 -2.37
N ASP A 39 11.23 9.17 -3.63
CA ASP A 39 10.24 9.57 -4.63
C ASP A 39 9.24 8.45 -4.96
N VAL A 40 9.71 7.20 -5.03
CA VAL A 40 8.85 6.01 -5.24
C VAL A 40 7.89 5.83 -4.07
N THR A 41 8.36 6.04 -2.83
CA THR A 41 7.50 5.99 -1.64
C THR A 41 6.48 7.13 -1.63
N LEU A 42 6.87 8.34 -2.04
CA LEU A 42 5.96 9.49 -2.17
C LEU A 42 4.90 9.25 -3.26
N LEU A 43 5.29 8.67 -4.41
CA LEU A 43 4.38 8.30 -5.49
C LEU A 43 3.34 7.28 -5.03
N TYR A 44 3.76 6.21 -4.36
CA TYR A 44 2.83 5.22 -3.81
C TYR A 44 1.96 5.81 -2.69
N GLY A 45 2.50 6.69 -1.85
CA GLY A 45 1.74 7.43 -0.84
C GLY A 45 0.60 8.23 -1.50
N ALA A 46 0.92 9.04 -2.51
CA ALA A 46 -0.05 9.82 -3.27
C ALA A 46 -1.12 8.92 -3.92
N GLN A 47 -0.71 7.88 -4.66
CA GLN A 47 -1.64 6.96 -5.35
C GLN A 47 -2.61 6.23 -4.40
N ASN A 48 -2.20 5.94 -3.17
CA ASN A 48 -3.06 5.29 -2.18
C ASN A 48 -4.02 6.27 -1.45
N THR A 49 -3.83 7.58 -1.59
CA THR A 49 -4.76 8.58 -1.04
C THR A 49 -5.85 8.93 -2.07
N ASN A 50 -7.12 8.75 -1.70
CA ASN A 50 -8.28 9.03 -2.57
C ASN A 50 -8.41 10.50 -3.02
N SER A 51 -7.56 11.42 -2.54
CA SER A 51 -7.62 12.85 -2.82
C SER A 51 -7.05 13.26 -4.19
N PHE A 52 -6.31 12.38 -4.87
CA PHE A 52 -5.73 12.68 -6.20
C PHE A 52 -6.66 12.35 -7.37
N ALA A 53 -7.90 11.93 -7.11
CA ALA A 53 -8.93 11.68 -8.13
C ALA A 53 -9.58 12.99 -8.66
N ILE A 54 -8.78 14.05 -8.85
CA ILE A 54 -9.23 15.32 -9.42
C ILE A 54 -8.67 15.41 -10.84
N ASP A 55 -9.56 15.49 -11.83
CA ASP A 55 -9.28 15.40 -13.28
C ASP A 55 -8.28 16.44 -13.83
N THR A 56 -7.83 17.39 -13.01
CA THR A 56 -6.87 18.45 -13.35
C THR A 56 -5.43 18.16 -12.95
N VAL A 57 -5.14 17.14 -12.14
CA VAL A 57 -3.78 16.79 -11.72
C VAL A 57 -3.19 15.76 -12.68
N LYS A 58 -2.08 16.10 -13.36
CA LYS A 58 -1.32 15.14 -14.18
C LYS A 58 -0.94 13.94 -13.30
N SER A 59 -1.45 12.74 -13.63
CA SER A 59 -1.07 11.53 -12.92
C SER A 59 0.43 11.28 -13.08
N ILE A 60 1.19 11.41 -11.98
CA ILE A 60 2.60 11.06 -11.96
C ILE A 60 2.71 9.53 -12.04
N GLN A 61 3.63 9.04 -12.87
CA GLN A 61 3.86 7.61 -13.06
C GLN A 61 5.30 7.24 -12.70
N MET A 62 5.56 5.94 -12.50
CA MET A 62 6.92 5.42 -12.24
C MET A 62 7.92 5.84 -13.34
N SER A 63 7.44 5.98 -14.57
CA SER A 63 8.23 6.45 -15.71
C SER A 63 8.64 7.93 -15.64
N ASP A 64 7.93 8.77 -14.89
CA ASP A 64 8.36 10.15 -14.62
C ASP A 64 9.54 10.15 -13.60
N ILE A 65 9.54 9.25 -12.62
CA ILE A 65 10.67 9.06 -11.67
C ILE A 65 11.91 8.57 -12.42
N PHE A 66 11.77 7.55 -13.27
CA PHE A 66 12.88 7.03 -14.08
C PHE A 66 13.53 8.13 -14.93
N LYS A 67 12.73 9.00 -15.56
CA LYS A 67 13.21 10.18 -16.29
C LYS A 67 13.91 11.21 -15.38
N LYS A 68 13.38 11.48 -14.18
CA LYS A 68 13.98 12.43 -13.22
C LYS A 68 15.42 12.03 -12.83
N TYR A 69 15.68 10.74 -12.70
CA TYR A 69 16.99 10.22 -12.27
C TYR A 69 17.89 9.76 -13.41
N ASP A 70 17.47 9.88 -14.68
CA ASP A 70 18.18 9.34 -15.85
C ASP A 70 18.56 7.86 -15.65
N ILE A 71 17.53 7.03 -15.42
CA ILE A 71 17.62 5.58 -15.27
C ILE A 71 16.49 4.91 -16.06
N ASP A 72 16.63 3.63 -16.35
CA ASP A 72 15.54 2.80 -16.85
C ASP A 72 14.99 1.86 -15.75
N SER A 73 13.92 1.14 -16.09
CA SER A 73 13.29 0.17 -15.18
C SER A 73 14.17 -1.04 -14.90
N LEU A 74 15.05 -1.41 -15.83
CA LEU A 74 15.94 -2.57 -15.70
C LEU A 74 17.06 -2.27 -14.69
N ALA A 75 17.76 -1.15 -14.86
CA ALA A 75 18.78 -0.68 -13.94
C ALA A 75 18.22 -0.48 -12.53
N PHE A 76 17.01 0.06 -12.38
CA PHE A 76 16.36 0.14 -11.07
C PHE A 76 16.22 -1.26 -10.43
N VAL A 77 15.64 -2.23 -11.14
CA VAL A 77 15.43 -3.60 -10.64
C VAL A 77 16.76 -4.32 -10.35
N GLU A 78 17.76 -4.19 -11.21
CA GLU A 78 19.06 -4.82 -11.03
C GLU A 78 19.84 -4.24 -9.86
N ASN A 79 19.86 -2.91 -9.71
CA ASN A 79 20.48 -2.26 -8.56
C ASN A 79 19.72 -2.57 -7.26
N SER A 80 18.38 -2.58 -7.27
CA SER A 80 17.60 -3.03 -6.10
C SER A 80 17.96 -4.48 -5.70
N ARG A 81 18.02 -5.41 -6.65
CA ARG A 81 18.46 -6.81 -6.39
C ARG A 81 19.89 -6.89 -5.85
N TYR A 82 20.81 -6.08 -6.40
CA TYR A 82 22.18 -6.00 -5.93
C TYR A 82 22.23 -5.56 -4.45
N TYR A 83 21.60 -4.44 -4.11
CA TYR A 83 21.56 -3.93 -2.74
C TYR A 83 20.86 -4.87 -1.75
N ILE A 84 19.79 -5.55 -2.17
CA ILE A 84 19.10 -6.57 -1.36
C ILE A 84 20.01 -7.79 -1.10
N ALA A 85 20.86 -8.17 -2.05
CA ALA A 85 21.79 -9.30 -1.90
C ALA A 85 23.01 -8.98 -1.01
N LEU A 86 23.27 -7.71 -0.68
CA LEU A 86 24.36 -7.34 0.23
C LEU A 86 24.04 -7.77 1.66
N LYS A 87 24.81 -8.75 2.16
CA LYS A 87 24.71 -9.35 3.52
C LYS A 87 24.81 -8.34 4.69
N LYS A 88 25.11 -7.07 4.43
CA LYS A 88 25.23 -5.99 5.42
C LYS A 88 23.89 -5.29 5.76
N GLY A 89 22.79 -5.59 5.07
CA GLY A 89 21.51 -4.92 5.32
C GLY A 89 21.37 -3.53 4.67
N VAL A 90 22.29 -3.14 3.79
CA VAL A 90 22.35 -1.79 3.15
C VAL A 90 21.00 -1.33 2.58
N TYR A 91 20.23 -2.24 1.94
CA TYR A 91 18.91 -1.92 1.41
C TYR A 91 17.85 -1.61 2.47
N PHE A 92 17.96 -2.23 3.65
CA PHE A 92 17.13 -1.90 4.81
C PHE A 92 17.54 -0.56 5.41
N ASP A 93 18.85 -0.29 5.53
CA ASP A 93 19.36 0.99 6.04
C ASP A 93 18.94 2.18 5.15
N MET A 94 19.01 2.04 3.82
CA MET A 94 18.46 3.03 2.89
C MET A 94 16.97 3.29 3.15
N GLN A 95 16.14 2.24 3.26
CA GLN A 95 14.72 2.40 3.56
C GLN A 95 14.48 3.06 4.93
N MET A 96 15.25 2.72 5.96
CA MET A 96 15.16 3.38 7.27
C MET A 96 15.49 4.87 7.19
N ARG A 97 16.48 5.27 6.38
CA ARG A 97 16.80 6.70 6.16
C ARG A 97 15.70 7.42 5.37
N VAL A 98 15.12 6.78 4.34
CA VAL A 98 13.92 7.28 3.64
C VAL A 98 12.74 7.50 4.59
N MET A 99 12.43 6.53 5.45
CA MET A 99 11.32 6.63 6.41
C MET A 99 11.58 7.72 7.46
N ASN A 100 12.81 7.83 7.95
CA ASN A 100 13.22 8.91 8.86
C ASN A 100 13.15 10.30 8.20
N ARG A 101 13.46 10.42 6.90
CA ARG A 101 13.29 11.65 6.12
C ARG A 101 11.81 12.00 5.99
N LEU A 102 10.97 11.06 5.55
CA LEU A 102 9.51 11.25 5.44
C LEU A 102 8.88 11.69 6.77
N LYS A 103 9.24 11.04 7.88
CA LYS A 103 8.75 11.42 9.22
C LYS A 103 9.15 12.84 9.61
N LYS A 104 10.39 13.27 9.31
CA LYS A 104 10.84 14.65 9.54
C LYS A 104 10.08 15.67 8.70
N GLU A 105 9.78 15.37 7.43
CA GLU A 105 8.98 16.27 6.59
C GLU A 105 7.52 16.32 7.05
N GLN A 106 6.94 15.21 7.50
CA GLN A 106 5.62 15.18 8.15
C GLN A 106 5.59 16.06 9.42
N GLU A 107 6.56 15.87 10.34
CA GLU A 107 6.66 16.64 11.58
C GLU A 107 6.89 18.15 11.36
N LYS A 108 7.46 18.55 10.21
CA LYS A 108 7.52 19.96 9.80
C LYS A 108 6.16 20.44 9.31
N LEU A 109 5.52 19.69 8.40
CA LEU A 109 4.23 20.04 7.84
C LEU A 109 3.15 20.18 8.93
N GLU A 110 3.17 19.33 9.96
CA GLU A 110 2.28 19.41 11.13
C GLU A 110 2.57 20.62 12.04
N LYS A 111 3.78 21.18 12.03
CA LYS A 111 4.14 22.41 12.77
C LYS A 111 3.80 23.68 11.98
N ASP A 112 4.02 23.65 10.67
CA ASP A 112 3.74 24.77 9.76
C ASP A 112 2.23 24.90 9.49
N PHE A 113 1.52 23.76 9.49
CA PHE A 113 0.06 23.66 9.36
C PHE A 113 -0.51 22.79 10.50
N PRO A 114 -0.56 23.30 11.75
CA PRO A 114 -1.21 22.60 12.83
C PRO A 114 -2.66 22.34 12.44
N GLN A 115 -3.07 21.08 12.38
CA GLN A 115 -4.42 20.72 11.98
C GLN A 115 -5.41 21.29 13.00
N THR A 116 -6.04 22.41 12.65
CA THR A 116 -7.03 23.06 13.48
C THR A 116 -8.26 22.17 13.57
N ASP A 117 -8.62 21.76 14.79
CA ASP A 117 -9.70 20.79 15.04
C ASP A 117 -11.05 21.14 14.39
N GLU A 118 -11.26 22.43 14.06
CA GLU A 118 -12.39 22.92 13.26
C GLU A 118 -12.64 22.11 11.97
N ARG A 119 -11.60 21.63 11.28
CA ARG A 119 -11.80 20.81 10.06
C ARG A 119 -12.33 19.42 10.37
N ILE A 120 -12.02 18.85 11.53
CA ILE A 120 -12.59 17.57 11.96
C ILE A 120 -14.04 17.76 12.41
N ASP A 121 -14.37 18.87 13.07
CA ASP A 121 -15.74 19.17 13.49
C ASP A 121 -16.67 19.52 12.31
N LEU A 122 -16.16 20.15 11.25
CA LEU A 122 -16.91 20.33 9.99
C LEU A 122 -17.20 18.98 9.29
N LEU A 123 -16.27 18.02 9.36
CA LEU A 123 -16.48 16.67 8.80
C LEU A 123 -17.50 15.85 9.63
N LYS A 124 -17.41 15.90 10.97
CA LYS A 124 -18.45 15.33 11.86
C LYS A 124 -19.83 15.95 11.58
N LYS A 125 -19.87 17.25 11.28
CA LYS A 125 -21.12 17.95 10.96
C LYS A 125 -21.71 17.55 9.61
N SER A 126 -20.90 17.25 8.59
CA SER A 126 -21.41 16.67 7.33
C SER A 126 -21.96 15.25 7.52
N ASP A 127 -21.36 14.42 8.38
CA ASP A 127 -21.90 13.10 8.71
C ASP A 127 -23.22 13.20 9.51
N SER A 128 -23.41 14.27 10.29
CA SER A 128 -24.66 14.51 11.05
C SER A 128 -25.89 14.87 10.20
N LEU A 129 -25.72 15.09 8.88
CA LEU A 129 -26.82 15.33 7.94
C LEU A 129 -27.22 14.08 7.14
N VAL A 130 -26.59 12.92 7.40
CA VAL A 130 -27.08 11.63 6.92
C VAL A 130 -27.89 10.99 8.04
N GLU A 131 -29.20 10.91 7.82
CA GLU A 131 -30.15 10.32 8.76
C GLU A 131 -29.71 8.90 9.18
N LYS A 132 -29.55 8.71 10.49
CA LYS A 132 -29.13 7.45 11.12
C LYS A 132 -30.13 6.35 10.76
N PRO A 133 -29.75 5.28 10.03
CA PRO A 133 -30.62 4.14 9.87
C PRO A 133 -30.77 3.45 11.23
N THR A 134 -31.96 3.52 11.80
CA THR A 134 -32.34 2.83 13.03
C THR A 134 -32.14 1.32 12.85
N ILE A 135 -31.28 0.74 13.67
CA ILE A 135 -31.25 -0.69 13.97
C ILE A 135 -31.23 -0.80 15.49
N GLU A 136 -32.13 -1.60 16.04
CA GLU A 136 -32.38 -1.75 17.48
C GLU A 136 -31.14 -2.22 18.26
N GLU A 137 -31.03 -1.76 19.50
CA GLU A 137 -30.09 -2.29 20.48
C GLU A 137 -30.54 -3.68 20.95
N ALA A 138 -29.64 -4.66 20.84
CA ALA A 138 -29.81 -5.99 21.42
C ALA A 138 -28.64 -6.32 22.37
N GLU A 139 -28.95 -6.75 23.59
CA GLU A 139 -28.07 -6.97 24.76
C GLU A 139 -28.42 -8.35 25.39
N LEU A 140 -27.58 -9.04 26.16
CA LEU A 140 -26.23 -8.70 26.64
C LEU A 140 -25.17 -9.55 25.88
N GLN A 141 -24.04 -10.09 26.38
CA GLN A 141 -23.41 -10.22 27.72
C GLN A 141 -21.90 -10.54 27.54
N PRO A 142 -20.99 -10.17 28.47
CA PRO A 142 -19.54 -10.35 28.28
C PRO A 142 -19.05 -11.75 28.68
N ILE A 143 -18.09 -12.32 27.92
CA ILE A 143 -17.38 -13.56 28.30
C ILE A 143 -15.87 -13.40 28.10
N SER A 144 -15.15 -13.62 29.20
CA SER A 144 -13.70 -13.79 29.27
C SER A 144 -13.28 -15.24 28.98
N THR A 145 -11.98 -15.43 28.73
CA THR A 145 -11.24 -16.72 28.70
C THR A 145 -11.25 -17.58 27.41
N VAL A 146 -10.04 -17.69 26.83
CA VAL A 146 -9.32 -18.93 26.44
C VAL A 146 -9.81 -19.80 25.25
N ASP A 147 -8.89 -19.99 24.30
CA ASP A 147 -8.65 -21.07 23.32
C ASP A 147 -9.78 -21.68 22.45
N THR A 148 -9.71 -21.44 21.13
CA THR A 148 -9.15 -22.39 20.15
C THR A 148 -9.18 -21.84 18.70
N ASN A 149 -8.31 -22.36 17.82
CA ASN A 149 -8.14 -21.87 16.45
C ASN A 149 -8.84 -22.78 15.40
N ALA A 150 -9.92 -22.30 14.77
CA ALA A 150 -10.34 -22.70 13.41
C ALA A 150 -11.41 -21.75 12.83
N ASP A 151 -12.57 -21.66 13.48
CA ASP A 151 -13.80 -21.12 12.87
C ASP A 151 -13.84 -19.59 12.70
N LYS A 152 -12.99 -18.87 13.44
CA LYS A 152 -12.86 -17.41 13.34
C LYS A 152 -12.48 -16.94 11.92
N LEU A 153 -11.82 -17.80 11.14
CA LEU A 153 -11.38 -17.47 9.78
C LEU A 153 -12.53 -17.50 8.75
N GLU A 154 -13.55 -18.33 8.92
CA GLU A 154 -14.71 -18.35 8.00
C GLU A 154 -15.65 -17.16 8.23
N LEU A 155 -15.95 -16.84 9.49
CA LEU A 155 -16.77 -15.68 9.85
C LEU A 155 -16.14 -14.36 9.35
N LEU A 156 -14.82 -14.20 9.48
CA LEU A 156 -14.11 -13.03 8.94
C LEU A 156 -14.12 -12.99 7.39
N LYS A 157 -13.98 -14.13 6.71
CA LYS A 157 -14.08 -14.20 5.24
C LYS A 157 -15.48 -13.83 4.75
N LYS A 158 -16.53 -14.35 5.38
CA LYS A 158 -17.94 -14.09 5.03
C LYS A 158 -18.31 -12.62 5.23
N ASN A 159 -17.88 -12.01 6.34
CA ASN A 159 -18.08 -10.58 6.60
C ASN A 159 -17.27 -9.66 5.66
N LYS A 160 -16.07 -10.07 5.24
CA LYS A 160 -15.28 -9.32 4.24
C LYS A 160 -15.93 -9.36 2.85
N GLN A 161 -16.45 -10.52 2.43
CA GLN A 161 -17.20 -10.67 1.17
C GLN A 161 -18.53 -9.91 1.18
N ALA A 162 -19.25 -9.90 2.31
CA ALA A 162 -20.46 -9.10 2.47
C ALA A 162 -20.18 -7.60 2.30
N LYS A 163 -19.19 -7.05 3.04
CA LYS A 163 -18.76 -5.65 2.90
C LYS A 163 -18.34 -5.30 1.46
N GLN A 164 -17.68 -6.23 0.76
CA GLN A 164 -17.23 -6.00 -0.61
C GLN A 164 -18.41 -5.98 -1.61
N LYS A 165 -19.39 -6.88 -1.49
CA LYS A 165 -20.62 -6.85 -2.30
C LYS A 165 -21.42 -5.57 -2.08
N THR A 166 -21.66 -5.17 -0.83
CA THR A 166 -22.40 -3.94 -0.51
C THR A 166 -21.70 -2.67 -1.03
N SER A 167 -20.36 -2.65 -1.06
CA SER A 167 -19.58 -1.54 -1.61
C SER A 167 -19.70 -1.44 -3.14
N VAL A 168 -19.68 -2.56 -3.85
CA VAL A 168 -19.89 -2.59 -5.32
C VAL A 168 -21.31 -2.15 -5.68
N GLU A 169 -22.33 -2.71 -5.01
CA GLU A 169 -23.73 -2.38 -5.29
C GLU A 169 -24.06 -0.90 -4.99
N LYS A 170 -23.41 -0.31 -3.97
CA LYS A 170 -23.53 1.13 -3.66
C LYS A 170 -22.85 2.01 -4.73
N LYS A 171 -21.73 1.57 -5.31
CA LYS A 171 -21.08 2.27 -6.45
C LYS A 171 -21.94 2.21 -7.72
N GLU A 172 -22.51 1.06 -8.04
CA GLU A 172 -23.38 0.91 -9.23
C GLU A 172 -24.65 1.76 -9.13
N LYS A 173 -25.31 1.78 -7.97
CA LYS A 173 -26.49 2.65 -7.73
C LYS A 173 -26.13 4.13 -7.81
N PHE A 174 -24.97 4.55 -7.32
CA PHE A 174 -24.49 5.94 -7.44
C PHE A 174 -24.20 6.34 -8.90
N GLN A 175 -23.51 5.48 -9.66
CA GLN A 175 -23.26 5.67 -11.09
C GLN A 175 -24.57 5.79 -11.89
N LEU A 176 -25.55 4.93 -11.62
CA LEU A 176 -26.85 4.95 -12.28
C LEU A 176 -27.66 6.21 -11.96
N ALA A 177 -27.63 6.67 -10.71
CA ALA A 177 -28.28 7.92 -10.28
C ALA A 177 -27.66 9.15 -10.97
N ASN A 178 -26.33 9.23 -11.03
CA ASN A 178 -25.64 10.35 -11.68
C ASN A 178 -25.90 10.36 -13.20
N LYS A 179 -25.91 9.19 -13.85
CA LYS A 179 -26.25 9.06 -15.28
C LYS A 179 -27.68 9.52 -15.59
N LYS A 180 -28.66 9.21 -14.72
CA LYS A 180 -30.04 9.73 -14.86
C LYS A 180 -30.11 11.24 -14.69
N LYS A 181 -29.42 11.79 -13.68
CA LYS A 181 -29.41 13.24 -13.39
C LYS A 181 -28.79 14.08 -14.52
N ILE A 182 -27.81 13.54 -15.23
CA ILE A 182 -27.24 14.18 -16.44
C ILE A 182 -28.24 14.14 -17.62
N LEU A 183 -29.06 13.08 -17.71
CA LEU A 183 -30.05 12.93 -18.78
C LEU A 183 -31.28 13.86 -18.63
N GLU A 184 -31.55 14.38 -17.44
CA GLU A 184 -32.60 15.38 -17.18
C GLU A 184 -32.13 16.83 -17.34
N LEU A 185 -30.85 17.04 -17.68
CA LEU A 185 -30.22 18.35 -17.92
C LEU A 185 -29.88 18.58 -19.40
N LEU A 186 -30.40 17.74 -20.29
CA LEU A 186 -30.31 17.80 -21.76
C LEU A 186 -31.72 17.83 -22.38
#